data_AF-A0A4R8LQE9-F1
#
_entry.id   AF-A0A4R8LQE9-F1
#
_cell.length_a   1.000
_cell.length_b   1.000
_cell.length_c   1.000
_cell.angle_alpha   90.00
_cell.angle_beta   90.00
_cell.angle_gamma   90.00
#
_symmetry.space_group_name_H-M   'P 1'
#
loop_
_entity.id
_entity.type
_entity.pdbx_description
1 polymer ?
#
loop_
_entity_poly.entity_id
_entity_poly.type
_entity_poly.pdbx_seq_one_letter_code
_entity_poly.pdbx_strand_id
1 'polypeptide(L)'
;MKNEISVFWPRNRTHTVSTLTLDLGASGVTGEMARHIAAILKLTQAMRGLQPMTDPALRAVSDRISRQIADELEHLAKIIKAADSARGLVLRAQILRGGEKRQLATEVASLNEQQLIGFCGDLTTWLGKSRQTYFSAFFAVPDTHHQGIADEAHALLPDAFANLCDMVDERL
;
A
#
# COMPACT_ATOMS: atom_id res chain seq x y z
N MET A 1 -14.50 -7.92 31.85
CA MET A 1 -13.35 -7.99 30.93
C MET A 1 -12.32 -6.97 31.38
N LYS A 2 -11.08 -7.40 31.64
CA LYS A 2 -9.99 -6.51 32.04
C LYS A 2 -9.68 -5.58 30.86
N ASN A 3 -9.72 -4.27 31.11
CA ASN A 3 -9.25 -3.25 30.18
C ASN A 3 -7.76 -3.48 29.91
N GLU A 4 -7.43 -4.09 28.77
CA GLU A 4 -6.07 -4.10 28.27
C GLU A 4 -5.69 -2.66 27.92
N ILE A 5 -4.78 -2.10 28.70
CA ILE A 5 -4.25 -0.76 28.52
C ILE A 5 -3.44 -0.78 27.23
N SER A 6 -3.98 -0.18 26.15
CA SER A 6 -3.20 0.07 24.95
C SER A 6 -2.08 1.06 25.30
N VAL A 7 -0.84 0.57 25.36
CA VAL A 7 0.36 1.36 25.66
C VAL A 7 0.70 2.33 24.52
N PHE A 8 0.07 2.16 23.36
CA PHE A 8 0.35 2.93 22.15
C PHE A 8 -0.48 4.20 21.98
N TRP A 9 -1.64 4.28 22.62
CA TRP A 9 -2.55 5.42 22.43
C TRP A 9 -2.70 6.22 23.72
N PRO A 10 -2.34 7.52 23.73
CA PRO A 10 -2.61 8.37 24.88
C PRO A 10 -4.11 8.42 25.15
N ARG A 11 -4.51 8.42 26.43
CA ARG A 11 -5.91 8.47 26.89
C ARG A 11 -6.58 9.83 26.65
N ASN A 12 -6.46 10.39 25.46
CA ASN A 12 -7.12 11.64 25.11
C ASN A 12 -8.59 11.36 24.77
N ARG A 13 -9.51 12.05 25.46
CA ARG A 13 -10.95 12.07 25.17
C ARG A 13 -11.29 12.85 23.89
N THR A 14 -10.31 13.53 23.32
CA THR A 14 -10.41 14.35 22.13
C THR A 14 -9.37 13.88 21.11
N HIS A 15 -9.84 13.30 20.02
CA HIS A 15 -8.99 12.99 18.87
C HIS A 15 -9.17 14.10 17.85
N THR A 16 -8.10 14.84 17.54
CA THR A 16 -8.10 15.78 16.43
C THR A 16 -7.77 14.98 15.17
N VAL A 17 -8.74 14.84 14.28
CA VAL A 17 -8.50 14.32 12.94
C VAL A 17 -8.06 15.50 12.07
N SER A 18 -6.75 15.67 11.92
CA SER A 18 -6.21 16.63 10.97
C SER A 18 -6.45 16.10 9.56
N THR A 19 -7.15 16.88 8.74
CA THR A 19 -7.30 16.60 7.31
C THR A 19 -6.24 17.38 6.56
N LEU A 20 -5.38 16.67 5.83
CA LEU A 20 -4.43 17.27 4.90
C LEU A 20 -5.09 17.28 3.52
N THR A 21 -5.17 18.46 2.90
CA THR A 21 -5.58 18.55 1.49
C THR A 21 -4.35 18.30 0.64
N LEU A 22 -4.39 17.24 -0.15
CA LEU A 22 -3.34 16.95 -1.12
C LEU A 22 -3.58 17.81 -2.36
N ASP A 23 -2.55 18.52 -2.82
CA ASP A 23 -2.57 19.15 -4.14
C ASP A 23 -2.38 18.06 -5.20
N LEU A 24 -3.50 17.60 -5.77
CA LEU A 24 -3.50 16.59 -6.81
C LEU A 24 -2.91 17.11 -8.12
N GLY A 25 -2.98 18.42 -8.38
CA GLY A 25 -2.43 19.04 -9.58
C GLY A 25 -0.90 18.99 -9.58
N ALA A 26 -0.30 19.32 -8.43
CA ALA A 26 1.16 19.27 -8.25
C ALA A 26 1.72 17.84 -8.31
N SER A 27 0.92 16.82 -7.97
CA SER A 27 1.34 15.41 -7.96
C SER A 27 1.12 14.67 -9.28
N GLY A 28 0.61 15.33 -10.32
CA GLY A 28 0.36 14.69 -11.62
C GLY A 28 -0.82 13.72 -11.63
N VAL A 29 -1.64 13.70 -10.58
CA VAL A 29 -2.87 12.91 -10.50
C VAL A 29 -4.01 13.68 -11.17
N THR A 30 -4.48 13.16 -12.31
CA THR A 30 -5.59 13.79 -13.02
C THR A 30 -6.92 13.58 -12.28
N GLY A 31 -7.93 14.41 -12.57
CA GLY A 31 -9.27 14.22 -12.02
C GLY A 31 -9.88 12.85 -12.37
N GLU A 32 -9.52 12.29 -13.53
CA GLU A 32 -9.94 10.93 -13.91
C GLU A 32 -9.26 9.85 -13.06
N MET A 33 -7.95 9.95 -12.85
CA MET A 33 -7.22 9.05 -11.94
C MET A 33 -7.82 9.11 -10.53
N ALA A 34 -8.08 10.32 -10.02
CA ALA A 34 -8.65 10.53 -8.70
C ALA A 34 -10.02 9.85 -8.52
N ARG A 35 -10.86 9.83 -9.58
CA ARG A 35 -12.16 9.14 -9.55
C ARG A 35 -12.00 7.62 -9.37
N HIS A 36 -11.13 6.99 -10.15
CA HIS A 36 -10.87 5.55 -10.03
C HIS A 36 -10.24 5.20 -8.69
N ILE A 37 -9.25 5.98 -8.23
CA ILE A 37 -8.64 5.83 -6.90
C ILE A 37 -9.72 5.91 -5.80
N ALA A 38 -10.59 6.92 -5.85
CA ALA A 38 -11.66 7.07 -4.86
C ALA A 38 -12.67 5.92 -4.90
N ALA A 39 -12.99 5.39 -6.09
CA ALA A 39 -13.87 4.23 -6.23
C ALA A 39 -13.23 2.99 -5.58
N ILE A 40 -11.95 2.72 -5.85
CA ILE A 40 -11.20 1.61 -5.27
C ILE A 40 -11.19 1.72 -3.74
N LEU A 41 -10.82 2.89 -3.19
CA LEU A 41 -10.77 3.09 -1.74
C LEU A 41 -12.12 2.85 -1.05
N LYS A 42 -13.23 3.28 -1.67
CA LYS A 42 -14.59 3.02 -1.16
C LYS A 42 -14.94 1.54 -1.18
N LEU A 43 -14.61 0.83 -2.25
CA LEU A 43 -14.84 -0.60 -2.38
C LEU A 43 -13.99 -1.41 -1.40
N THR A 44 -12.72 -1.02 -1.21
CA THR A 44 -11.84 -1.59 -0.18
C THR A 44 -12.42 -1.40 1.22
N GLN A 45 -12.95 -0.21 1.53
CA GLN A 45 -13.59 0.04 2.82
C GLN A 45 -14.83 -0.85 3.02
N ALA A 46 -15.64 -1.03 1.96
CA ALA A 46 -16.77 -1.95 2.00
C ALA A 46 -16.31 -3.40 2.24
N MET A 47 -15.28 -3.86 1.51
CA MET A 47 -14.70 -5.19 1.71
C MET A 47 -14.17 -5.40 3.13
N ARG A 48 -13.49 -4.39 3.69
CA ARG A 48 -13.01 -4.41 5.08
C ARG A 48 -14.17 -4.52 6.09
N GLY A 49 -15.29 -3.85 5.82
CA GLY A 49 -16.50 -3.95 6.65
C GLY A 49 -17.13 -5.35 6.64
N LEU A 50 -16.94 -6.12 5.57
CA LEU A 50 -17.43 -7.49 5.44
C LEU A 50 -16.52 -8.53 6.10
N GLN A 51 -15.21 -8.27 6.24
CA GLN A 51 -14.23 -9.23 6.79
C GLN A 51 -14.60 -9.87 8.15
N PRO A 52 -15.16 -9.16 9.15
CA PRO A 52 -15.51 -9.78 10.43
C PRO A 52 -16.80 -10.62 10.37
N MET A 53 -17.54 -10.59 9.26
CA MET A 53 -18.82 -11.27 9.12
C MET A 53 -18.63 -12.70 8.62
N THR A 54 -19.27 -13.68 9.25
CA THR A 54 -19.06 -15.12 8.96
C THR A 54 -20.12 -15.73 8.05
N ASP A 55 -21.10 -14.95 7.59
CA ASP A 55 -22.19 -15.43 6.74
C ASP A 55 -21.66 -15.88 5.36
N PRO A 56 -21.87 -17.16 4.97
CA PRO A 56 -21.47 -17.67 3.66
C PRO A 56 -22.02 -16.87 2.46
N ALA A 57 -23.20 -16.26 2.58
CA ALA A 57 -23.79 -15.43 1.51
C ALA A 57 -22.93 -14.18 1.22
N LEU A 58 -22.18 -13.69 2.21
CA LEU A 58 -21.29 -12.54 2.05
C LEU A 58 -20.02 -12.87 1.27
N ARG A 59 -19.72 -14.15 1.03
CA ARG A 59 -18.60 -14.56 0.16
C ARG A 59 -18.86 -14.11 -1.28
N ALA A 60 -20.05 -14.36 -1.82
CA ALA A 60 -20.42 -13.92 -3.15
C ALA A 60 -20.39 -12.39 -3.30
N VAL A 61 -20.76 -11.67 -2.24
CA VAL A 61 -20.66 -10.20 -2.19
C VAL A 61 -19.20 -9.76 -2.19
N SER A 62 -18.37 -10.38 -1.38
CA SER A 62 -16.92 -10.10 -1.32
C SER A 62 -16.25 -10.37 -2.67
N ASP A 63 -16.56 -11.49 -3.32
CA ASP A 63 -16.04 -11.82 -4.66
C ASP A 63 -16.47 -10.78 -5.71
N ARG A 64 -17.73 -10.32 -5.64
CA ARG A 64 -18.23 -9.26 -6.52
C ARG A 64 -17.48 -7.95 -6.31
N ILE A 65 -17.29 -7.53 -5.06
CA ILE A 65 -16.53 -6.31 -4.75
C ILE A 65 -15.07 -6.47 -5.21
N SER A 66 -14.45 -7.65 -5.02
CA SER A 66 -13.09 -7.94 -5.49
C SER A 66 -12.95 -7.72 -7.00
N ARG A 67 -13.92 -8.23 -7.78
CA ARG A 67 -13.95 -8.03 -9.23
C ARG A 67 -14.15 -6.57 -9.61
N GLN A 68 -15.04 -5.85 -8.92
CA GLN A 68 -15.22 -4.41 -9.16
C GLN A 68 -13.95 -3.61 -8.89
N ILE A 69 -13.21 -3.95 -7.82
CA ILE A 69 -11.91 -3.32 -7.55
C ILE A 69 -10.92 -3.64 -8.67
N ALA A 70 -10.88 -4.90 -9.14
CA ALA A 70 -10.02 -5.30 -10.24
C ALA A 70 -10.33 -4.51 -11.53
N ASP A 71 -11.61 -4.31 -11.85
CA ASP A 71 -12.03 -3.54 -13.02
C ASP A 71 -11.61 -2.06 -12.91
N GLU A 72 -11.76 -1.45 -11.74
CA GLU A 72 -11.30 -0.08 -11.49
C GLU A 72 -9.77 0.06 -11.57
N LEU A 73 -9.02 -0.92 -11.08
CA LEU A 73 -7.55 -0.95 -11.23
C LEU A 73 -7.13 -1.03 -12.70
N GLU A 74 -7.84 -1.80 -13.52
CA GLU A 74 -7.55 -1.89 -14.96
C GLU A 74 -7.96 -0.62 -15.71
N HIS A 75 -9.06 0.04 -15.33
CA HIS A 75 -9.40 1.34 -15.88
C HIS A 75 -8.33 2.39 -15.55
N LEU A 76 -7.87 2.41 -14.30
CA LEU A 76 -6.78 3.27 -13.87
C LEU A 76 -5.47 2.95 -14.62
N ALA A 77 -5.19 1.68 -14.90
CA ALA A 77 -4.01 1.28 -15.67
C ALA A 77 -4.03 1.83 -17.11
N LYS A 78 -5.20 1.92 -17.75
CA LYS A 78 -5.34 2.41 -19.14
C LYS A 78 -5.01 3.90 -19.31
N ILE A 79 -5.10 4.68 -18.24
CA ILE A 79 -4.87 6.13 -18.26
C ILE A 79 -3.48 6.53 -17.71
N ILE A 80 -2.76 5.57 -17.13
CA ILE A 80 -1.37 5.75 -16.68
C ILE A 80 -0.43 5.62 -17.87
N LYS A 81 0.55 6.52 -17.95
CA LYS A 81 1.54 6.56 -19.03
C LYS A 81 2.77 5.71 -18.72
N ALA A 82 3.18 5.65 -17.45
CA ALA A 82 4.33 4.85 -17.04
C ALA A 82 3.98 3.34 -17.10
N ALA A 83 4.68 2.62 -17.98
CA ALA A 83 4.42 1.21 -18.27
C ALA A 83 4.42 0.33 -17.01
N ASP A 84 5.42 0.49 -16.15
CA ASP A 84 5.55 -0.29 -14.92
C ASP A 84 4.44 0.04 -13.91
N SER A 85 4.07 1.31 -13.74
CA SER A 85 2.91 1.69 -12.92
C SER A 85 1.61 1.10 -13.44
N ALA A 86 1.38 1.13 -14.76
CA ALA A 86 0.20 0.52 -15.36
C ALA A 86 0.19 -1.01 -15.18
N ARG A 87 1.34 -1.65 -15.43
CA ARG A 87 1.53 -3.10 -15.24
C ARG A 87 1.27 -3.50 -13.80
N GLY A 88 1.76 -2.73 -12.85
CA GLY A 88 1.57 -2.96 -11.42
C GLY A 88 0.10 -3.00 -11.02
N LEU A 89 -0.74 -2.13 -11.58
CA LEU A 89 -2.18 -2.16 -11.33
C LEU A 89 -2.87 -3.37 -11.97
N VAL A 90 -2.49 -3.72 -13.21
CA VAL A 90 -3.03 -4.91 -13.91
C VAL A 90 -2.71 -6.19 -13.14
N LEU A 91 -1.47 -6.34 -12.67
CA LEU A 91 -1.07 -7.51 -11.89
C LEU A 91 -1.87 -7.62 -10.59
N ARG A 92 -2.11 -6.51 -9.91
CA ARG A 92 -2.94 -6.48 -8.68
C ARG A 92 -4.40 -6.82 -8.99
N ALA A 93 -4.95 -6.35 -10.12
CA ALA A 93 -6.27 -6.76 -10.60
C ALA A 93 -6.35 -8.27 -10.86
N GLN A 94 -5.31 -8.88 -11.45
CA GLN A 94 -5.23 -10.33 -11.65
C GLN A 94 -5.22 -11.10 -10.33
N ILE A 95 -4.47 -10.63 -9.32
CA ILE A 95 -4.47 -11.23 -7.98
C ILE A 95 -5.88 -11.22 -7.39
N LEU A 96 -6.61 -10.10 -7.49
CA LEU A 96 -7.98 -9.98 -6.97
C LEU A 96 -9.00 -10.88 -7.70
N ARG A 97 -8.70 -11.28 -8.95
CA ARG A 97 -9.49 -12.24 -9.72
C ARG A 97 -9.09 -13.69 -9.47
N GLY A 98 -8.18 -13.96 -8.54
CA GLY A 98 -7.74 -15.31 -8.18
C GLY A 98 -6.53 -15.82 -8.95
N GLY A 99 -5.75 -14.93 -9.57
CA GLY A 99 -4.45 -15.29 -10.14
C GLY A 99 -3.45 -15.76 -9.07
N GLU A 100 -2.37 -16.38 -9.50
CA GLU A 100 -1.32 -16.93 -8.64
C GLU A 100 -0.60 -15.85 -7.83
N LYS A 101 -1.12 -15.56 -6.63
CA LYS A 101 -0.72 -14.42 -5.78
C LYS A 101 0.78 -14.32 -5.57
N ARG A 102 1.47 -15.44 -5.32
CA ARG A 102 2.91 -15.44 -5.05
C ARG A 102 3.72 -15.03 -6.28
N GLN A 103 3.41 -15.57 -7.45
CA GLN A 103 4.11 -15.26 -8.70
C GLN A 103 3.87 -13.79 -9.07
N LEU A 104 2.61 -13.36 -9.07
CA LEU A 104 2.24 -12.00 -9.45
C LEU A 104 2.80 -10.96 -8.46
N ALA A 105 2.87 -11.27 -7.16
CA ALA A 105 3.49 -10.40 -6.17
C ALA A 105 5.01 -10.25 -6.39
N THR A 106 5.70 -11.33 -6.78
CA THR A 106 7.12 -11.25 -7.15
C THR A 106 7.31 -10.36 -8.38
N GLU A 107 6.44 -10.48 -9.39
CA GLU A 107 6.50 -9.63 -10.58
C GLU A 107 6.25 -8.16 -10.21
N VAL A 108 5.24 -7.88 -9.38
CA VAL A 108 4.98 -6.53 -8.86
C VAL A 108 6.20 -5.95 -8.15
N ALA A 109 6.89 -6.74 -7.33
CA ALA A 109 8.07 -6.30 -6.58
C ALA A 109 9.27 -5.96 -7.48
N SER A 110 9.27 -6.41 -8.74
CA SER A 110 10.34 -6.12 -9.71
C SER A 110 10.08 -4.87 -10.55
N LEU A 111 8.91 -4.25 -10.42
CA LEU A 111 8.51 -3.09 -11.21
C LEU A 111 9.15 -1.80 -10.70
N ASN A 112 9.52 -0.93 -11.63
CA ASN A 112 9.95 0.43 -11.34
C ASN A 112 8.80 1.42 -11.57
N GLU A 113 7.86 1.45 -10.62
CA GLU A 113 6.65 2.29 -10.70
C GLU A 113 7.01 3.79 -10.53
N GLN A 114 7.01 4.56 -11.64
CA GLN A 114 7.49 5.96 -11.66
C GLN A 114 6.39 7.04 -11.73
N GLN A 115 5.12 6.65 -11.88
CA GLN A 115 4.00 7.62 -11.94
C GLN A 115 3.03 7.43 -10.78
N LEU A 116 2.63 6.19 -10.53
CA LEU A 116 1.71 5.83 -9.46
C LEU A 116 2.10 4.46 -8.93
N ILE A 117 2.23 4.37 -7.63
CA ILE A 117 2.36 3.13 -6.88
C ILE A 117 0.99 2.82 -6.29
N GLY A 118 0.43 1.66 -6.61
CA GLY A 118 -0.82 1.18 -6.03
C GLY A 118 -0.60 0.00 -5.10
N PHE A 119 -1.46 -0.19 -4.12
CA PHE A 119 -1.58 -1.46 -3.42
C PHE A 119 -3.06 -1.74 -3.17
N CYS A 120 -3.47 -2.99 -3.36
CA CYS A 120 -4.78 -3.45 -2.96
C CYS A 120 -4.74 -4.95 -2.62
N GLY A 121 -5.10 -5.30 -1.39
CA GLY A 121 -5.08 -6.67 -0.92
C GLY A 121 -4.88 -6.78 0.59
N ASP A 122 -4.53 -7.97 1.05
CA ASP A 122 -4.25 -8.24 2.46
C ASP A 122 -2.95 -7.56 2.91
N LEU A 123 -3.05 -6.64 3.87
CA LEU A 123 -1.92 -5.98 4.49
C LEU A 123 -1.84 -6.32 5.97
N THR A 124 -0.64 -6.66 6.46
CA THR A 124 -0.37 -6.84 7.89
C THR A 124 -0.12 -5.48 8.55
N THR A 125 -0.65 -5.31 9.75
CA THR A 125 -0.45 -4.07 10.53
C THR A 125 0.95 -3.96 11.12
N TRP A 126 1.58 -5.10 11.44
CA TRP A 126 2.87 -5.14 12.14
C TRP A 126 3.60 -6.44 11.85
N LEU A 127 4.70 -6.36 11.08
CA LEU A 127 5.57 -7.50 10.84
C LEU A 127 6.13 -8.04 12.18
N GLY A 128 5.99 -9.36 12.41
CA GLY A 128 6.52 -10.03 13.60
C GLY A 128 5.71 -9.89 14.89
N LYS A 129 4.69 -9.01 14.95
CA LYS A 129 3.84 -8.84 16.14
C LYS A 129 2.42 -9.39 15.97
N SER A 130 1.87 -9.30 14.77
CA SER A 130 0.54 -9.83 14.47
C SER A 130 0.52 -10.55 13.12
N ARG A 131 -0.12 -11.72 13.10
CA ARG A 131 -0.43 -12.44 11.85
C ARG A 131 -1.75 -11.96 11.22
N GLN A 132 -2.49 -11.08 11.90
CA GLN A 132 -3.75 -10.58 11.39
C GLN A 132 -3.51 -9.66 10.20
N THR A 133 -4.23 -9.91 9.13
CA THR A 133 -4.25 -9.08 7.93
C THR A 133 -5.60 -8.40 7.78
N TYR A 134 -5.59 -7.24 7.15
CA TYR A 134 -6.80 -6.51 6.78
C TYR A 134 -6.75 -6.17 5.31
N PHE A 135 -7.91 -6.28 4.65
CA PHE A 135 -8.01 -5.86 3.28
C PHE A 135 -7.84 -4.34 3.23
N SER A 136 -6.81 -3.89 2.51
CA SER A 136 -6.33 -2.51 2.52
C SER A 136 -5.97 -2.09 1.10
N ALA A 137 -6.06 -0.79 0.85
CA ALA A 137 -5.60 -0.19 -0.39
C ALA A 137 -4.98 1.16 -0.11
N PHE A 138 -3.94 1.50 -0.86
CA PHE A 138 -3.34 2.82 -0.87
C PHE A 138 -2.77 3.13 -2.25
N PHE A 139 -2.61 4.42 -2.51
CA PHE A 139 -2.01 4.93 -3.73
C PHE A 139 -1.04 6.04 -3.36
N ALA A 140 0.11 6.05 -4.00
CA ALA A 140 1.16 7.03 -3.77
C ALA A 140 1.77 7.45 -5.11
N VAL A 141 2.20 8.71 -5.17
CA VAL A 141 3.01 9.21 -6.28
C VAL A 141 4.48 9.13 -5.84
N PRO A 142 5.38 8.57 -6.64
CA PRO A 142 6.80 8.57 -6.33
C PRO A 142 7.35 9.99 -6.17
N ASP A 143 8.13 10.21 -5.12
CA ASP A 143 8.81 11.48 -4.87
C ASP A 143 10.28 11.33 -5.24
N THR A 144 10.62 11.73 -6.47
CA THR A 144 11.98 11.57 -7.01
C THR A 144 13.01 12.39 -6.25
N HIS A 145 12.62 13.51 -5.66
CA HIS A 145 13.52 14.35 -4.89
C HIS A 145 13.92 13.66 -3.58
N HIS A 146 12.95 13.20 -2.80
CA HIS A 146 13.24 12.48 -1.56
C HIS A 146 13.83 11.09 -1.81
N GLN A 147 13.49 10.44 -2.93
CA GLN A 147 14.13 9.20 -3.34
C GLN A 147 15.63 9.42 -3.60
N GLY A 148 16.02 10.51 -4.27
CA GLY A 148 17.44 10.83 -4.49
C GLY A 148 18.23 10.98 -3.20
N ILE A 149 17.65 11.64 -2.19
CA ILE A 149 18.25 11.76 -0.86
C ILE A 149 18.41 10.38 -0.20
N ALA A 150 17.40 9.52 -0.32
CA ALA A 150 17.47 8.16 0.19
C ALA A 150 18.52 7.31 -0.54
N ASP A 151 18.66 7.47 -1.85
CA ASP A 151 19.63 6.75 -2.68
C ASP A 151 21.07 7.17 -2.34
N GLU A 152 21.32 8.47 -2.13
CA GLU A 152 22.61 8.97 -1.66
C GLU A 152 22.97 8.40 -0.29
N ALA A 153 22.03 8.41 0.66
CA ALA A 153 22.24 7.81 1.98
C ALA A 153 22.50 6.30 1.88
N HIS A 154 21.80 5.60 0.98
CA HIS A 154 21.99 4.17 0.74
C HIS A 154 23.38 3.87 0.16
N ALA A 155 23.87 4.69 -0.77
CA ALA A 155 25.20 4.53 -1.37
C ALA A 155 26.33 4.66 -0.33
N LEU A 156 26.11 5.41 0.76
CA LEU A 156 27.07 5.57 1.86
C LEU A 156 27.01 4.45 2.91
N LEU A 157 26.00 3.58 2.88
CA LEU A 157 25.84 2.50 3.87
C LEU A 157 27.03 1.54 3.94
N PRO A 158 27.63 1.08 2.82
CA PRO A 158 28.79 0.20 2.87
C PRO A 158 29.98 0.82 3.62
N ASP A 159 30.28 2.09 3.34
CA ASP A 159 31.38 2.81 3.98
C ASP A 159 31.09 3.08 5.46
N ALA A 160 29.86 3.47 5.79
CA ALA A 160 29.43 3.65 7.17
C ALA A 160 29.53 2.33 7.96
N PHE A 161 29.19 1.20 7.34
CA PHE A 161 29.32 -0.11 7.95
C PHE A 161 30.78 -0.52 8.15
N ALA A 162 31.65 -0.28 7.16
CA ALA A 162 33.08 -0.53 7.29
C ALA A 162 33.69 0.27 8.44
N ASN A 163 33.42 1.58 8.51
CA ASN A 163 33.89 2.44 9.60
C ASN A 163 33.37 1.97 10.98
N LEU A 164 32.13 1.47 11.05
CA LEU A 164 31.57 0.94 12.30
C LEU A 164 32.33 -0.33 12.74
N CYS A 165 32.64 -1.24 11.82
CA CYS A 165 33.41 -2.45 12.11
C CYS A 165 34.81 -2.09 12.62
N ASP A 166 35.51 -1.18 11.95
CA ASP A 166 36.85 -0.73 12.35
C ASP A 166 36.83 -0.12 13.76
N MET A 167 35.82 0.70 14.09
CA MET A 167 35.66 1.26 15.44
C MET A 167 35.36 0.23 16.54
N VAL A 168 34.72 -0.89 16.20
CA VAL A 168 34.43 -1.97 17.14
C VAL A 168 35.67 -2.85 17.33
N ASP A 169 36.40 -3.14 16.26
CA ASP A 169 37.62 -3.94 16.28
C ASP A 169 38.78 -3.21 16.96
N GLU A 170 38.89 -1.87 16.84
CA GLU A 170 39.86 -1.07 17.61
C GLU A 170 39.56 -1.00 19.13
N ARG A 171 38.36 -1.44 19.55
CA ARG A 171 37.91 -1.39 20.94
C ARG A 171 37.95 -2.74 21.67
N LEU A 172 38.33 -3.82 20.98
CA LEU A 172 38.50 -5.17 21.54
C LEU A 172 39.98 -5.55 21.65
#